data_AF-A0A7M4ES07-F1
#
_entry.id   AF-A0A7M4ES07-F1
#
_cell.length_a   1.000
_cell.length_b   1.000
_cell.length_c   1.000
_cell.angle_alpha   90.00
_cell.angle_beta   90.00
_cell.angle_gamma   90.00
#
_symmetry.space_group_name_H-M   'P 1'
#
loop_
_entity.id
_entity.type
_entity.pdbx_description
1 polymer ?
#
loop_
_entity_poly.entity_id
_entity_poly.type
_entity_poly.pdbx_seq_one_letter_code
_entity_poly.pdbx_strand_id
1 'polypeptide(L)'
;MDQEVEETVRVLLQKTGDSSEFIQKVADQSLGLMVGNVTPARAMAALTANGVNHRNPLIRRCTAEHLLTVVEQIGAEKLLSGTRDSTELLVRTLVKLAQDSNQDTRFYGRKMLNILMPHPKFDGYLKQCLPSHDLRDVMATIKSVGYLLALIVIALLSLNPKGFMLVLFFNTRSSLDTLVPPQPVVRRSSLRSLEVMDQLKELNKLLTAKEFQMRMEGIMLLTDHCRNNPQFVSLNIIQIFDDFTLRLQDSNKKVNQYALESVVSMIPILRDGLHPVMVSMVTVVTDNLNSKNSGIYSAAVKVLETLITHLGNALFILFLPWRYPFQASNQIFQNGPLLPDLAMLVTSVYPRKPQAVERHVLPILWYFLSNMIGNGVLPGRSGNVRTVVCKLAKTLHKEMGPTLLDHAASQPQHVIKNLQDLLGMELQ
;
A
#
# COMPACT_ATOMS: atom_id res chain seq x y z
N MET A 1 -28.34 -3.46 -25.97
CA MET A 1 -26.90 -3.72 -25.80
C MET A 1 -26.62 -5.20 -25.55
N ASP A 2 -27.22 -5.85 -24.54
CA ASP A 2 -26.86 -7.24 -24.13
C ASP A 2 -26.87 -8.33 -25.22
N GLN A 3 -27.70 -8.22 -26.26
CA GLN A 3 -27.74 -9.16 -27.40
C GLN A 3 -26.53 -9.03 -28.33
N GLU A 4 -25.89 -7.86 -28.43
CA GLU A 4 -24.80 -7.59 -29.38
C GLU A 4 -23.41 -7.58 -28.72
N VAL A 5 -23.34 -7.61 -27.37
CA VAL A 5 -22.09 -7.49 -26.59
C VAL A 5 -21.03 -8.47 -27.04
N GLU A 6 -21.41 -9.71 -27.35
CA GLU A 6 -20.45 -10.74 -27.72
C GLU A 6 -19.77 -10.43 -29.06
N GLU A 7 -20.53 -9.93 -30.05
CA GLU A 7 -20.00 -9.51 -31.34
C GLU A 7 -19.19 -8.22 -31.20
N THR A 8 -19.70 -7.24 -30.44
CA THR A 8 -18.99 -5.98 -30.20
C THR A 8 -17.65 -6.21 -29.51
N VAL A 9 -17.60 -7.06 -28.48
CA VAL A 9 -16.35 -7.44 -27.79
C VAL A 9 -15.38 -8.10 -28.77
N ARG A 10 -15.85 -9.04 -29.59
CA ARG A 10 -15.02 -9.74 -30.58
C ARG A 10 -14.34 -8.76 -31.54
N VAL A 11 -15.11 -7.82 -32.11
CA VAL A 11 -14.61 -6.84 -33.07
C VAL A 11 -13.68 -5.83 -32.41
N LEU A 12 -14.05 -5.27 -31.26
CA LEU A 12 -13.23 -4.29 -30.56
C LEU A 12 -11.92 -4.89 -30.07
N LEU A 13 -11.94 -6.12 -29.52
CA LEU A 13 -10.71 -6.82 -29.11
C LEU A 13 -9.78 -7.11 -30.30
N GLN A 14 -10.28 -7.38 -31.49
CA GLN A 14 -9.42 -7.50 -32.66
C GLN A 14 -8.72 -6.17 -32.99
N LYS A 15 -9.43 -5.05 -32.84
CA LYS A 15 -8.89 -3.70 -33.09
C LYS A 15 -7.90 -3.22 -32.03
N THR A 16 -7.94 -3.74 -30.81
CA THR A 16 -6.91 -3.45 -29.79
C THR A 16 -5.57 -4.13 -30.08
N GLY A 17 -5.54 -5.07 -31.03
CA GLY A 17 -4.33 -5.69 -31.55
C GLY A 17 -3.83 -5.12 -32.88
N ASP A 18 -4.40 -4.00 -33.37
CA ASP A 18 -4.02 -3.38 -34.65
C ASP A 18 -2.59 -2.82 -34.61
N SER A 19 -1.97 -2.57 -35.75
CA SER A 19 -0.66 -1.93 -35.87
C SER A 19 -0.68 -0.44 -35.48
N SER A 20 -1.82 0.23 -35.64
CA SER A 20 -1.97 1.66 -35.35
C SER A 20 -2.31 1.90 -33.88
N GLU A 21 -1.40 2.57 -33.15
CA GLU A 21 -1.60 2.94 -31.74
C GLU A 21 -2.88 3.77 -31.51
N PHE A 22 -3.23 4.63 -32.47
CA PHE A 22 -4.47 5.41 -32.41
C PHE A 22 -5.70 4.50 -32.44
N ILE A 23 -5.73 3.51 -33.33
CA ILE A 23 -6.84 2.55 -33.44
C ILE A 23 -6.91 1.69 -32.18
N GLN A 24 -5.75 1.21 -31.69
CA GLN A 24 -5.70 0.44 -30.44
C GLN A 24 -6.33 1.22 -29.28
N LYS A 25 -5.93 2.49 -29.10
CA LYS A 25 -6.40 3.33 -28.00
C LYS A 25 -7.89 3.62 -28.07
N VAL A 26 -8.40 3.92 -29.26
CA VAL A 26 -9.84 4.19 -29.45
C VAL A 26 -10.66 2.92 -29.25
N ALA A 27 -10.18 1.77 -29.73
CA ALA A 27 -10.84 0.48 -29.52
C ALA A 27 -10.87 0.10 -28.03
N ASP A 28 -9.79 0.33 -27.31
CA ASP A 28 -9.66 0.08 -25.87
C ASP A 28 -10.63 0.95 -25.05
N GLN A 29 -10.69 2.25 -25.37
CA GLN A 29 -11.65 3.18 -24.75
C GLN A 29 -13.10 2.80 -25.04
N SER A 30 -13.40 2.43 -26.27
CA SER A 30 -14.74 2.01 -26.69
C SER A 30 -15.17 0.74 -25.96
N LEU A 31 -14.24 -0.20 -25.77
CA LEU A 31 -14.47 -1.42 -25.01
C LEU A 31 -14.76 -1.11 -23.54
N GLY A 32 -14.01 -0.19 -22.93
CA GLY A 32 -14.25 0.27 -21.55
C GLY A 32 -15.62 0.94 -21.37
N LEU A 33 -16.03 1.79 -22.32
CA LEU A 33 -17.36 2.39 -22.31
C LEU A 33 -18.47 1.34 -22.44
N MET A 34 -18.28 0.34 -23.31
CA MET A 34 -19.25 -0.75 -23.45
C MET A 34 -19.34 -1.55 -22.15
N VAL A 35 -18.21 -1.93 -21.55
CA VAL A 35 -18.16 -2.68 -20.27
C VAL A 35 -18.87 -1.93 -19.15
N GLY A 36 -18.76 -0.60 -19.10
CA GLY A 36 -19.46 0.23 -18.11
C GLY A 36 -20.98 0.31 -18.27
N ASN A 37 -21.53 -0.05 -19.43
CA ASN A 37 -22.95 0.13 -19.77
C ASN A 37 -23.74 -1.18 -19.97
N VAL A 38 -23.07 -2.34 -19.92
CA VAL A 38 -23.70 -3.66 -20.11
C VAL A 38 -23.77 -4.42 -18.79
N THR A 39 -24.54 -5.51 -18.75
CA THR A 39 -24.58 -6.36 -17.55
C THR A 39 -23.20 -6.98 -17.27
N PRO A 40 -22.66 -6.86 -16.03
CA PRO A 40 -21.31 -7.34 -15.71
C PRO A 40 -21.09 -8.84 -16.00
N ALA A 41 -22.12 -9.66 -15.76
CA ALA A 41 -22.07 -11.09 -16.06
C ALA A 41 -21.89 -11.37 -17.57
N ARG A 42 -22.56 -10.58 -18.43
CA ARG A 42 -22.46 -10.73 -19.89
C ARG A 42 -21.13 -10.20 -20.41
N ALA A 43 -20.64 -9.07 -19.89
CA ALA A 43 -19.29 -8.57 -20.19
C ALA A 43 -18.22 -9.60 -19.82
N MET A 44 -18.29 -10.19 -18.62
CA MET A 44 -17.34 -11.20 -18.15
C MET A 44 -17.31 -12.41 -19.08
N ALA A 45 -18.48 -12.93 -19.45
CA ALA A 45 -18.59 -14.07 -20.34
C ALA A 45 -18.00 -13.77 -21.73
N ALA A 46 -18.35 -12.62 -22.31
CA ALA A 46 -17.88 -12.21 -23.64
C ALA A 46 -16.36 -11.97 -23.68
N LEU A 47 -15.81 -11.28 -22.68
CA LEU A 47 -14.37 -11.02 -22.58
C LEU A 47 -13.58 -12.31 -22.35
N THR A 48 -14.08 -13.20 -21.49
CA THR A 48 -13.42 -14.49 -21.20
C THR A 48 -13.38 -15.37 -22.44
N ALA A 49 -14.48 -15.44 -23.19
CA ALA A 49 -14.58 -16.26 -24.40
C ALA A 49 -13.66 -15.76 -25.53
N ASN A 50 -13.56 -14.45 -25.73
CA ASN A 50 -12.88 -13.88 -26.90
C ASN A 50 -11.41 -13.46 -26.65
N GLY A 51 -11.05 -13.14 -25.40
CA GLY A 51 -9.81 -12.41 -25.13
C GLY A 51 -8.74 -13.18 -24.35
N VAL A 52 -9.12 -13.99 -23.35
CA VAL A 52 -8.17 -14.62 -22.40
C VAL A 52 -7.20 -15.58 -23.09
N ASN A 53 -7.67 -16.28 -24.12
CA ASN A 53 -6.89 -17.30 -24.83
C ASN A 53 -6.29 -16.79 -26.16
N HIS A 54 -6.33 -15.47 -26.41
CA HIS A 54 -5.92 -14.91 -27.68
C HIS A 54 -4.39 -15.00 -27.89
N ARG A 55 -3.94 -15.23 -29.13
CA ARG A 55 -2.50 -15.36 -29.44
C ARG A 55 -1.74 -14.04 -29.27
N ASN A 56 -2.36 -12.91 -29.64
CA ASN A 56 -1.78 -11.57 -29.50
C ASN A 56 -1.74 -11.12 -28.02
N PRO A 57 -0.55 -10.81 -27.46
CA PRO A 57 -0.42 -10.33 -26.08
C PRO A 57 -1.14 -9.01 -25.77
N LEU A 58 -1.26 -8.09 -26.73
CA LEU A 58 -1.94 -6.81 -26.53
C LEU A 58 -3.45 -6.99 -26.30
N ILE A 59 -4.03 -7.95 -27.00
CA ILE A 59 -5.44 -8.33 -26.84
C ILE A 59 -5.66 -8.98 -25.47
N ARG A 60 -4.75 -9.85 -25.03
CA ARG A 60 -4.83 -10.45 -23.68
C ARG A 60 -4.69 -9.39 -22.58
N ARG A 61 -3.78 -8.42 -22.74
CA ARG A 61 -3.62 -7.26 -21.84
C ARG A 61 -4.92 -6.47 -21.71
N CYS A 62 -5.46 -6.01 -22.84
CA CYS A 62 -6.69 -5.24 -22.89
C CYS A 62 -7.86 -6.03 -22.28
N THR A 63 -7.97 -7.33 -22.59
CA THR A 63 -8.98 -8.20 -21.99
C THR A 63 -8.84 -8.26 -20.46
N ALA A 64 -7.63 -8.43 -19.95
CA ALA A 64 -7.38 -8.52 -18.51
C ALA A 64 -7.67 -7.20 -17.77
N GLU A 65 -7.40 -6.06 -18.40
CA GLU A 65 -7.73 -4.73 -17.89
C GLU A 65 -9.25 -4.56 -17.72
N HIS A 66 -10.04 -4.85 -18.76
CA HIS A 66 -11.49 -4.73 -18.69
C HIS A 66 -12.14 -5.82 -17.83
N LEU A 67 -11.59 -7.03 -17.80
CA LEU A 67 -12.03 -8.09 -16.88
C LEU A 67 -11.85 -7.65 -15.43
N LEU A 68 -10.78 -6.94 -15.10
CA LEU A 68 -10.59 -6.41 -13.76
C LEU A 68 -11.72 -5.45 -13.37
N THR A 69 -12.10 -4.53 -14.26
CA THR A 69 -13.24 -3.62 -14.00
C THR A 69 -14.53 -4.39 -13.73
N VAL A 70 -14.79 -5.46 -14.49
CA VAL A 70 -15.98 -6.31 -14.29
C VAL A 70 -15.90 -7.08 -12.97
N VAL A 71 -14.73 -7.62 -12.62
CA VAL A 71 -14.51 -8.34 -11.35
C VAL A 71 -14.68 -7.39 -10.15
N GLU A 72 -14.18 -6.16 -10.25
CA GLU A 72 -14.37 -5.10 -9.25
C GLU A 72 -15.87 -4.75 -9.09
N GLN A 73 -16.63 -4.68 -10.19
CA GLN A 73 -18.07 -4.39 -10.17
C GLN A 73 -18.91 -5.52 -9.55
N ILE A 74 -18.60 -6.79 -9.85
CA ILE A 74 -19.37 -7.93 -9.33
C ILE A 74 -19.03 -8.19 -7.86
N GLY A 75 -17.75 -8.11 -7.50
CA GLY A 75 -17.24 -8.37 -6.16
C GLY A 75 -17.08 -9.86 -5.83
N ALA A 76 -16.21 -10.15 -4.85
CA ALA A 76 -15.80 -11.51 -4.51
C ALA A 76 -16.93 -12.40 -4.01
N GLU A 77 -17.88 -11.86 -3.23
CA GLU A 77 -19.00 -12.62 -2.69
C GLU A 77 -19.88 -13.20 -3.80
N LYS A 78 -20.26 -12.38 -4.77
CA LYS A 78 -21.09 -12.81 -5.90
C LYS A 78 -20.33 -13.76 -6.83
N LEU A 79 -19.06 -13.46 -7.14
CA LEU A 79 -18.23 -14.32 -8.01
C LEU A 79 -18.01 -15.73 -7.44
N LEU A 80 -17.92 -15.86 -6.11
CA LEU A 80 -17.66 -17.13 -5.43
C LEU A 80 -18.93 -17.78 -4.85
N SER A 81 -20.10 -17.20 -5.11
CA SER A 81 -21.42 -17.73 -4.75
C SER A 81 -22.06 -18.59 -5.85
N GLY A 82 -21.45 -18.66 -7.04
CA GLY A 82 -21.93 -19.44 -8.18
C GLY A 82 -21.80 -20.95 -8.02
N THR A 83 -22.09 -21.69 -9.09
CA THR A 83 -21.88 -23.15 -9.12
C THR A 83 -20.39 -23.45 -8.99
N ARG A 84 -20.06 -24.58 -8.35
CA ARG A 84 -18.67 -25.03 -8.15
C ARG A 84 -17.85 -24.97 -9.45
N ASP A 85 -18.41 -25.47 -10.55
CA ASP A 85 -17.72 -25.53 -11.84
C ASP A 85 -17.46 -24.13 -12.43
N SER A 86 -18.42 -23.21 -12.31
CA SER A 86 -18.27 -21.83 -12.80
C SER A 86 -17.22 -21.06 -12.00
N THR A 87 -17.18 -21.23 -10.68
CA THR A 87 -16.19 -20.62 -9.81
C THR A 87 -14.80 -21.22 -10.04
N GLU A 88 -14.70 -22.53 -10.23
CA GLU A 88 -13.43 -23.18 -10.56
C GLU A 88 -12.86 -22.69 -11.90
N LEU A 89 -13.70 -22.58 -12.93
CA LEU A 89 -13.32 -22.05 -14.24
C LEU A 89 -12.84 -20.60 -14.15
N LEU A 90 -13.52 -19.76 -13.36
CA LEU A 90 -13.12 -18.38 -13.10
C LEU A 90 -11.74 -18.33 -12.44
N VAL A 91 -11.54 -19.07 -11.34
CA VAL A 91 -10.26 -19.08 -10.62
C VAL A 91 -9.13 -19.58 -11.52
N ARG A 92 -9.35 -20.64 -12.32
CA ARG A 92 -8.39 -21.13 -13.30
C ARG A 92 -8.03 -20.06 -14.34
N THR A 93 -9.02 -19.32 -14.83
CA THR A 93 -8.84 -18.21 -15.78
C THR A 93 -7.98 -17.09 -15.19
N LEU A 94 -8.26 -16.67 -13.96
CA LEU A 94 -7.51 -15.61 -13.30
C LEU A 94 -6.07 -16.03 -12.97
N VAL A 95 -5.88 -17.28 -12.51
CA VAL A 95 -4.55 -17.87 -12.27
C VAL A 95 -3.74 -17.94 -13.56
N LYS A 96 -4.39 -18.20 -14.70
CA LYS A 96 -3.75 -18.17 -16.01
C LYS A 96 -3.30 -16.75 -16.38
N LEU A 97 -4.16 -15.75 -16.26
CA LEU A 97 -3.82 -14.34 -16.54
C LEU A 97 -2.67 -13.84 -15.63
N ALA A 98 -2.67 -14.23 -14.36
CA ALA A 98 -1.62 -13.87 -13.41
C ALA A 98 -0.24 -14.47 -13.75
N GLN A 99 -0.21 -15.50 -14.59
CA GLN A 99 0.99 -16.20 -15.08
C GLN A 99 1.25 -15.95 -16.58
N ASP A 100 0.59 -14.95 -17.18
CA ASP A 100 0.78 -14.63 -18.60
C ASP A 100 2.24 -14.24 -18.91
N SER A 101 2.67 -14.41 -20.16
CA SER A 101 3.98 -13.95 -20.61
C SER A 101 4.11 -12.42 -20.60
N ASN A 102 3.01 -11.69 -20.79
CA ASN A 102 2.98 -10.22 -20.77
C ASN A 102 2.86 -9.67 -19.34
N GLN A 103 3.71 -8.68 -18.99
CA GLN A 103 3.80 -8.14 -17.62
C GLN A 103 2.53 -7.44 -17.15
N ASP A 104 1.90 -6.63 -17.99
CA ASP A 104 0.68 -5.90 -17.63
C ASP A 104 -0.50 -6.86 -17.43
N THR A 105 -0.59 -7.90 -18.27
CA THR A 105 -1.59 -8.96 -18.13
C THR A 105 -1.42 -9.69 -16.79
N ARG A 106 -0.17 -9.99 -16.39
CA ARG A 106 0.13 -10.55 -15.05
C ARG A 106 -0.30 -9.61 -13.92
N PHE A 107 -0.05 -8.31 -14.07
CA PHE A 107 -0.44 -7.30 -13.10
C PHE A 107 -1.95 -7.31 -12.86
N TYR A 108 -2.76 -7.22 -13.92
CA TYR A 108 -4.23 -7.27 -13.81
C TYR A 108 -4.72 -8.61 -13.26
N GLY A 109 -4.14 -9.73 -13.70
CA GLY A 109 -4.45 -11.07 -13.19
C GLY A 109 -4.22 -11.19 -11.68
N ARG A 110 -3.07 -10.70 -11.19
CA ARG A 110 -2.74 -10.69 -9.75
C ARG A 110 -3.65 -9.75 -8.96
N LYS A 111 -4.03 -8.60 -9.53
CA LYS A 111 -4.98 -7.67 -8.91
C LYS A 111 -6.37 -8.29 -8.76
N MET A 112 -6.86 -9.01 -9.77
CA MET A 112 -8.13 -9.75 -9.68
C MET A 112 -8.09 -10.86 -8.63
N LEU A 113 -7.00 -11.62 -8.55
CA LEU A 113 -6.84 -12.66 -7.52
C LEU A 113 -6.82 -12.05 -6.11
N ASN A 114 -6.21 -10.87 -5.94
CA ASN A 114 -6.22 -10.15 -4.67
C ASN A 114 -7.64 -9.76 -4.22
N ILE A 115 -8.54 -9.42 -5.15
CA ILE A 115 -9.95 -9.13 -4.82
C ILE A 115 -10.66 -10.36 -4.24
N LEU A 116 -10.37 -11.54 -4.77
CA LEU A 116 -11.01 -12.80 -4.35
C LEU A 116 -10.40 -13.39 -3.08
N MET A 117 -9.14 -13.07 -2.81
CA MET A 117 -8.32 -13.69 -1.77
C MET A 117 -8.84 -13.57 -0.32
N PRO A 118 -9.53 -12.50 0.10
CA PRO A 118 -10.12 -12.41 1.43
C PRO A 118 -11.26 -13.42 1.66
N HIS A 119 -11.84 -14.00 0.61
CA HIS A 119 -13.02 -14.85 0.74
C HIS A 119 -12.65 -16.28 1.18
N PRO A 120 -13.34 -16.84 2.20
CA PRO A 120 -12.94 -18.11 2.83
C PRO A 120 -12.96 -19.32 1.87
N LYS A 121 -13.84 -19.30 0.85
CA LYS A 121 -13.91 -20.39 -0.14
C LYS A 121 -12.78 -20.35 -1.17
N PHE A 122 -12.11 -19.22 -1.35
CA PHE A 122 -11.13 -19.02 -2.42
C PHE A 122 -9.92 -19.96 -2.29
N ASP A 123 -9.44 -20.19 -1.06
CA ASP A 123 -8.30 -21.05 -0.80
C ASP A 123 -8.52 -22.51 -1.22
N GLY A 124 -9.77 -22.99 -1.15
CA GLY A 124 -10.14 -24.32 -1.63
C GLY A 124 -9.99 -24.46 -3.15
N TYR A 125 -10.45 -23.46 -3.90
CA TYR A 125 -10.35 -23.45 -5.36
C TYR A 125 -8.92 -23.20 -5.86
N LEU A 126 -8.15 -22.37 -5.14
CA LEU A 126 -6.77 -22.10 -5.48
C LEU A 126 -5.87 -23.35 -5.34
N LYS A 127 -6.11 -24.20 -4.33
CA LYS A 127 -5.40 -25.48 -4.15
C LYS A 127 -5.61 -26.47 -5.31
N GLN A 128 -6.74 -26.36 -6.02
CA GLN A 128 -7.06 -27.19 -7.19
C GLN A 128 -6.42 -26.65 -8.48
N CYS A 129 -5.99 -25.39 -8.45
CA CYS A 129 -5.15 -24.81 -9.49
C CYS A 129 -3.68 -25.16 -9.20
N LEU A 130 -2.85 -25.29 -10.24
CA LEU A 130 -1.40 -25.48 -10.10
C LEU A 130 -0.70 -24.12 -10.31
N PRO A 131 -0.63 -23.23 -9.30
CA PRO A 131 0.10 -21.97 -9.42
C PRO A 131 1.61 -22.24 -9.49
N SER A 132 2.35 -21.39 -10.21
CA SER A 132 3.82 -21.36 -10.15
C SER A 132 4.32 -21.00 -8.75
N HIS A 133 5.60 -21.29 -8.48
CA HIS A 133 6.26 -20.88 -7.24
C HIS A 133 6.19 -19.36 -7.04
N ASP A 134 6.51 -18.59 -8.09
CA ASP A 134 6.42 -17.12 -8.09
C ASP A 134 5.02 -16.61 -7.75
N LEU A 135 3.96 -17.23 -8.30
CA LEU A 135 2.61 -16.79 -7.99
C LEU A 135 2.23 -17.10 -6.53
N ARG A 136 2.70 -18.23 -5.96
CA ARG A 136 2.50 -18.56 -4.54
C ARG A 136 3.18 -17.55 -3.62
N ASP A 137 4.41 -17.17 -3.91
CA ASP A 137 5.17 -16.18 -3.13
C ASP A 137 4.49 -14.82 -3.17
N VAL A 138 4.04 -14.39 -4.36
CA VAL A 138 3.32 -13.14 -4.51
C VAL A 138 1.98 -13.18 -3.79
N MET A 139 1.22 -14.27 -3.86
CA MET A 139 -0.02 -14.42 -3.10
C MET A 139 0.21 -14.40 -1.57
N ALA A 140 1.25 -15.07 -1.07
CA ALA A 140 1.63 -15.01 0.35
C ALA A 140 1.97 -13.58 0.78
N THR A 141 2.67 -12.85 -0.09
CA THR A 141 3.06 -11.45 0.11
C THR A 141 1.87 -10.48 0.04
N ILE A 142 0.83 -10.81 -0.73
CA ILE A 142 -0.40 -10.02 -0.79
C ILE A 142 -1.29 -10.36 0.42
N LYS A 143 -1.39 -11.63 0.85
CA LYS A 143 -2.16 -12.01 2.06
C LYS A 143 -1.64 -11.31 3.31
N SER A 144 -0.32 -11.21 3.46
CA SER A 144 0.29 -10.50 4.59
C SER A 144 -0.01 -9.00 4.58
N VAL A 145 -0.09 -8.38 3.40
CA VAL A 145 -0.49 -6.96 3.25
C VAL A 145 -1.97 -6.73 3.47
N GLY A 146 -2.85 -7.61 2.97
CA GLY A 146 -4.29 -7.52 3.18
C GLY A 146 -4.67 -7.63 4.66
N TYR A 147 -3.99 -8.51 5.41
CA TYR A 147 -4.15 -8.63 6.86
C TYR A 147 -3.67 -7.37 7.60
N LEU A 148 -2.57 -6.76 7.14
CA LEU A 148 -2.05 -5.50 7.68
C LEU A 148 -3.05 -4.35 7.45
N LEU A 149 -3.60 -4.23 6.23
CA LEU A 149 -4.64 -3.25 5.88
C LEU A 149 -5.93 -3.43 6.69
N ALA A 150 -6.41 -4.66 6.87
CA ALA A 150 -7.56 -4.93 7.73
C ALA A 150 -7.30 -4.54 9.20
N LEU A 151 -6.09 -4.81 9.71
CA LEU A 151 -5.66 -4.38 11.04
C LEU A 151 -5.53 -2.86 11.18
N ILE A 152 -5.14 -2.17 10.11
CA ILE A 152 -5.11 -0.70 9.98
C ILE A 152 -6.51 -0.13 10.10
N VAL A 153 -7.46 -0.68 9.33
CA VAL A 153 -8.85 -0.23 9.35
C VAL A 153 -9.48 -0.45 10.72
N ILE A 154 -9.27 -1.61 11.35
CA ILE A 154 -9.74 -1.89 12.71
C ILE A 154 -9.07 -0.97 13.73
N ALA A 155 -7.78 -0.61 13.57
CA ALA A 155 -7.11 0.36 14.43
C ALA A 155 -7.73 1.76 14.36
N LEU A 156 -8.01 2.21 13.13
CA LEU A 156 -8.52 3.54 12.84
C LEU A 156 -9.97 3.70 13.32
N LEU A 157 -10.80 2.67 13.17
CA LEU A 157 -12.19 2.65 13.68
C LEU A 157 -12.24 2.75 15.22
N SER A 158 -11.26 2.19 15.93
CA SER A 158 -11.19 2.21 17.40
C SER A 158 -10.77 3.56 17.99
N LEU A 159 -10.20 4.46 17.19
CA LEU A 159 -9.67 5.74 17.65
C LEU A 159 -10.68 6.90 17.54
N ASN A 160 -11.71 6.79 16.67
CA ASN A 160 -12.73 7.83 16.57
C ASN A 160 -14.07 7.35 15.95
N PRO A 161 -15.08 6.94 16.75
CA PRO A 161 -16.30 6.31 16.23
C PRO A 161 -17.27 7.27 15.54
N LYS A 162 -17.13 8.60 15.72
CA LYS A 162 -18.13 9.59 15.23
C LYS A 162 -17.72 10.35 13.95
N GLY A 163 -16.47 10.22 13.49
CA GLY A 163 -15.97 10.92 12.30
C GLY A 163 -15.64 10.03 11.11
N PHE A 164 -15.66 8.70 11.27
CA PHE A 164 -15.04 7.75 10.32
C PHE A 164 -16.03 6.89 9.55
N MET A 165 -17.29 7.30 9.45
CA MET A 165 -18.32 6.58 8.67
C MET A 165 -18.34 6.97 7.18
N LEU A 166 -17.22 7.43 6.59
CA LEU A 166 -17.22 7.82 5.17
C LEU A 166 -15.96 7.55 4.32
N VAL A 167 -14.85 7.00 4.81
CA VAL A 167 -13.61 6.93 3.97
C VAL A 167 -12.94 5.56 3.96
N LEU A 168 -13.72 4.49 4.03
CA LEU A 168 -13.23 3.19 3.59
C LEU A 168 -14.37 2.31 3.05
N PHE A 169 -15.07 2.84 2.05
CA PHE A 169 -15.68 1.95 1.08
C PHE A 169 -14.65 1.71 -0.02
N PHE A 170 -14.42 0.43 -0.29
CA PHE A 170 -13.87 -0.04 -1.54
C PHE A 170 -14.42 0.77 -2.71
N ASN A 171 -13.59 0.91 -3.75
CA ASN A 171 -13.97 1.41 -5.07
C ASN A 171 -14.95 0.43 -5.76
N THR A 172 -16.08 0.12 -5.11
CA THR A 172 -17.27 -0.45 -5.71
C THR A 172 -18.22 0.70 -5.93
N ARG A 173 -18.20 1.24 -7.15
CA ARG A 173 -19.32 2.02 -7.69
C ARG A 173 -20.52 1.05 -7.74
N SER A 174 -21.26 0.95 -6.65
CA SER A 174 -22.58 0.35 -6.64
C SER A 174 -23.58 1.47 -6.39
N SER A 175 -24.32 1.78 -7.45
CA SER A 175 -25.48 2.66 -7.45
C SER A 175 -26.40 2.28 -6.29
N LEU A 176 -26.61 3.20 -5.36
CA LEU A 176 -27.80 3.18 -4.52
C LEU A 176 -28.60 4.43 -4.86
N ASP A 177 -29.46 4.27 -5.86
CA ASP A 177 -30.49 5.24 -6.17
C ASP A 177 -31.58 5.22 -5.09
N THR A 178 -32.11 6.42 -4.86
CA THR A 178 -33.44 6.74 -4.32
C THR A 178 -33.70 6.56 -2.82
N LEU A 179 -33.70 7.69 -2.09
CA LEU A 179 -34.93 8.38 -1.66
C LEU A 179 -34.59 9.61 -0.82
N VAL A 180 -34.60 10.80 -1.44
CA VAL A 180 -34.72 12.09 -0.75
C VAL A 180 -35.84 12.88 -1.46
N PRO A 181 -36.81 13.47 -0.74
CA PRO A 181 -37.86 14.28 -1.34
C PRO A 181 -37.34 15.67 -1.74
N PRO A 182 -37.99 16.35 -2.70
CA PRO A 182 -37.37 17.42 -3.48
C PRO A 182 -37.54 18.80 -2.83
N GLN A 183 -36.48 19.61 -2.81
CA GLN A 183 -36.55 21.07 -2.90
C GLN A 183 -35.34 21.67 -3.63
N PRO A 184 -35.50 22.85 -4.26
CA PRO A 184 -34.87 23.12 -5.56
C PRO A 184 -33.83 24.26 -5.56
N VAL A 185 -33.12 24.39 -6.71
CA VAL A 185 -32.45 25.60 -7.25
C VAL A 185 -31.04 25.91 -6.66
N VAL A 186 -29.96 26.26 -7.41
CA VAL A 186 -29.63 26.45 -8.83
C VAL A 186 -28.09 26.59 -8.97
N ARG A 187 -27.52 26.00 -10.04
CA ARG A 187 -26.30 26.40 -10.79
C ARG A 187 -25.19 27.23 -10.10
N ARG A 188 -24.52 26.72 -9.06
CA ARG A 188 -23.21 27.25 -8.60
C ARG A 188 -22.08 26.23 -8.54
N SER A 189 -22.37 24.94 -8.68
CA SER A 189 -21.39 23.85 -8.50
C SER A 189 -20.48 23.59 -9.71
N SER A 190 -20.87 23.96 -10.93
CA SER A 190 -20.14 23.60 -12.15
C SER A 190 -18.83 24.37 -12.37
N LEU A 191 -18.75 25.62 -11.91
CA LEU A 191 -17.55 26.46 -12.09
C LEU A 191 -16.41 26.06 -11.13
N ARG A 192 -16.72 25.81 -9.85
CA ARG A 192 -15.73 25.34 -8.86
C ARG A 192 -15.10 24.00 -9.23
N SER A 193 -15.86 23.09 -9.86
CA SER A 193 -15.35 21.79 -10.26
C SER A 193 -14.34 21.89 -11.42
N LEU A 194 -14.46 22.92 -12.26
CA LEU A 194 -13.59 23.13 -13.42
C LEU A 194 -12.24 23.71 -12.97
N GLU A 195 -12.27 24.69 -12.07
CA GLU A 195 -11.08 25.28 -11.44
C GLU A 195 -10.26 24.22 -10.66
N VAL A 196 -10.93 23.34 -9.91
CA VAL A 196 -10.28 22.23 -9.17
C VAL A 196 -9.59 21.25 -10.13
N MET A 197 -10.21 20.92 -11.27
CA MET A 197 -9.60 20.04 -12.27
C MET A 197 -8.39 20.68 -12.93
N ASP A 198 -8.44 21.98 -13.21
CA ASP A 198 -7.33 22.68 -13.85
C ASP A 198 -6.13 22.83 -12.90
N GLN A 199 -6.38 23.12 -11.61
CA GLN A 199 -5.35 23.10 -10.57
C GLN A 199 -4.67 21.73 -10.43
N LEU A 200 -5.46 20.64 -10.45
CA LEU A 200 -4.90 19.28 -10.40
C LEU A 200 -4.06 18.95 -11.63
N LYS A 201 -4.53 19.33 -12.83
CA LYS A 201 -3.78 19.11 -14.08
C LYS A 201 -2.47 19.88 -14.11
N GLU A 202 -2.49 21.14 -13.68
CA GLU A 202 -1.29 21.96 -13.58
C GLU A 202 -0.28 21.34 -12.61
N LEU A 203 -0.75 20.96 -11.42
CA LEU A 203 0.09 20.32 -10.42
C LEU A 203 0.69 19.00 -10.91
N ASN A 204 -0.13 18.11 -11.48
CA ASN A 204 0.31 16.83 -12.04
C ASN A 204 1.36 17.06 -13.14
N LYS A 205 1.10 18.00 -14.07
CA LYS A 205 2.03 18.35 -15.16
C LYS A 205 3.41 18.77 -14.63
N LEU A 206 3.45 19.61 -13.59
CA LEU A 206 4.71 20.04 -12.96
C LEU A 206 5.40 18.88 -12.25
N LEU A 207 4.65 18.11 -11.45
CA LEU A 207 5.17 16.96 -10.73
C LEU A 207 5.76 15.92 -11.69
N THR A 208 5.16 15.65 -12.85
CA THR A 208 5.62 14.63 -13.80
C THR A 208 6.55 15.17 -14.90
N ALA A 209 7.02 16.41 -14.80
CA ALA A 209 7.85 17.04 -15.83
C ALA A 209 9.22 16.36 -16.00
N LYS A 210 9.78 16.46 -17.23
CA LYS A 210 11.10 15.90 -17.55
C LYS A 210 12.24 16.68 -16.89
N GLU A 211 12.11 18.01 -16.87
CA GLU A 211 13.06 18.92 -16.26
C GLU A 211 12.95 18.88 -14.73
N PHE A 212 14.08 18.77 -14.03
CA PHE A 212 14.08 18.68 -12.57
C PHE A 212 13.60 19.97 -11.89
N GLN A 213 13.80 21.13 -12.54
CA GLN A 213 13.35 22.44 -12.05
C GLN A 213 11.81 22.50 -11.99
N MET A 214 11.14 22.04 -13.05
CA MET A 214 9.68 21.99 -13.13
C MET A 214 9.10 21.07 -12.04
N ARG A 215 9.77 19.95 -11.75
CA ARG A 215 9.39 19.08 -10.64
C ARG A 215 9.55 19.75 -9.29
N MET A 216 10.61 20.53 -9.10
CA MET A 216 10.84 21.34 -7.90
C MET A 216 9.74 22.38 -7.70
N GLU A 217 9.34 23.05 -8.79
CA GLU A 217 8.21 23.98 -8.81
C GLU A 217 6.89 23.28 -8.46
N GLY A 218 6.66 22.06 -8.98
CA GLY A 218 5.50 21.25 -8.62
C GLY A 218 5.45 20.90 -7.12
N ILE A 219 6.59 20.55 -6.52
CA ILE A 219 6.70 20.30 -5.07
C ILE A 219 6.40 21.58 -4.27
N MET A 220 6.93 22.71 -4.71
CA MET A 220 6.71 24.01 -4.07
C MET A 220 5.23 24.41 -4.16
N LEU A 221 4.60 24.22 -5.32
CA LEU A 221 3.18 24.48 -5.54
C LEU A 221 2.28 23.61 -4.66
N LEU A 222 2.59 22.30 -4.54
CA LEU A 222 1.88 21.43 -3.60
C LEU A 222 1.99 21.91 -2.16
N THR A 223 3.20 22.33 -1.75
CA THR A 223 3.43 22.84 -0.39
C THR A 223 2.63 24.10 -0.12
N ASP A 224 2.52 24.98 -1.12
CA ASP A 224 1.69 26.18 -1.06
C ASP A 224 0.19 25.84 -0.97
N HIS A 225 -0.29 24.89 -1.77
CA HIS A 225 -1.66 24.39 -1.69
C HIS A 225 -1.98 23.76 -0.34
N CYS A 226 -1.04 23.06 0.29
CA CYS A 226 -1.23 22.58 1.66
C CYS A 226 -1.47 23.73 2.63
N ARG A 227 -0.72 24.84 2.52
CA ARG A 227 -0.84 26.00 3.42
C ARG A 227 -2.10 26.83 3.16
N ASN A 228 -2.40 27.10 1.89
CA ASN A 228 -3.45 28.03 1.51
C ASN A 228 -4.80 27.36 1.29
N ASN A 229 -4.81 26.11 0.81
CA ASN A 229 -6.01 25.37 0.43
C ASN A 229 -5.97 23.88 0.91
N PRO A 230 -5.80 23.60 2.22
CA PRO A 230 -5.62 22.23 2.73
C PRO A 230 -6.80 21.30 2.43
N GLN A 231 -8.01 21.84 2.29
CA GLN A 231 -9.21 21.08 1.94
C GLN A 231 -9.16 20.54 0.51
N PHE A 232 -8.66 21.32 -0.45
CA PHE A 232 -8.46 20.87 -1.83
C PHE A 232 -7.48 19.69 -1.87
N VAL A 233 -6.38 19.79 -1.12
CA VAL A 233 -5.38 18.72 -1.04
C VAL A 233 -5.95 17.48 -0.37
N SER A 234 -6.68 17.64 0.74
CA SER A 234 -7.26 16.50 1.47
C SER A 234 -8.31 15.74 0.66
N LEU A 235 -9.14 16.45 -0.12
CA LEU A 235 -10.16 15.84 -0.98
C LEU A 235 -9.56 15.08 -2.18
N ASN A 236 -8.39 15.50 -2.65
CA ASN A 236 -7.73 14.91 -3.82
C ASN A 236 -6.41 14.21 -3.46
N ILE A 237 -6.26 13.82 -2.19
CA ILE A 237 -4.97 13.40 -1.62
C ILE A 237 -4.37 12.21 -2.37
N ILE A 238 -5.21 11.24 -2.77
CA ILE A 238 -4.77 10.04 -3.50
C ILE A 238 -4.20 10.42 -4.86
N GLN A 239 -4.93 11.21 -5.66
CA GLN A 239 -4.49 11.61 -7.00
C GLN A 239 -3.20 12.43 -6.94
N ILE A 240 -3.09 13.36 -5.99
CA ILE A 240 -1.90 14.19 -5.81
C ILE A 240 -0.71 13.34 -5.37
N PHE A 241 -0.90 12.43 -4.41
CA PHE A 241 0.18 11.61 -3.87
C PHE A 241 0.60 10.45 -4.78
N ASP A 242 -0.25 10.00 -5.71
CA ASP A 242 0.14 9.01 -6.72
C ASP A 242 1.31 9.55 -7.57
N ASP A 243 1.29 10.84 -7.95
CA ASP A 243 2.39 11.48 -8.66
C ASP A 243 3.51 11.95 -7.73
N PHE A 244 3.15 12.56 -6.60
CA PHE A 244 4.12 13.13 -5.67
C PHE A 244 5.01 12.07 -5.00
N THR A 245 4.49 10.85 -4.77
CA THR A 245 5.28 9.73 -4.24
C THR A 245 6.49 9.40 -5.14
N LEU A 246 6.36 9.60 -6.46
CA LEU A 246 7.47 9.44 -7.42
C LEU A 246 8.57 10.48 -7.25
N ARG A 247 8.31 11.60 -6.55
CA ARG A 247 9.31 12.62 -6.21
C ARG A 247 10.07 12.27 -4.94
N LEU A 248 9.45 11.53 -4.03
CA LEU A 248 10.16 10.95 -2.88
C LEU A 248 11.16 9.86 -3.30
N GLN A 249 11.07 9.31 -4.52
CA GLN A 249 12.08 8.41 -5.12
C GLN A 249 12.70 9.00 -6.39
N ASP A 250 12.79 10.33 -6.48
CA ASP A 250 13.27 10.98 -7.71
C ASP A 250 14.71 10.55 -8.03
N SER A 251 14.99 10.37 -9.33
CA SER A 251 16.34 10.07 -9.83
C SER A 251 17.31 11.23 -9.54
N ASN A 252 16.81 12.46 -9.49
CA ASN A 252 17.58 13.62 -9.07
C ASN A 252 17.57 13.75 -7.54
N LYS A 253 18.75 13.61 -6.93
CA LYS A 253 18.93 13.68 -5.47
C LYS A 253 18.45 14.99 -4.84
N LYS A 254 18.54 16.12 -5.55
CA LYS A 254 18.07 17.42 -5.03
C LYS A 254 16.55 17.47 -4.96
N VAL A 255 15.88 16.95 -6.00
CA VAL A 255 14.40 16.88 -6.04
C VAL A 255 13.91 15.91 -4.96
N ASN A 256 14.56 14.76 -4.81
CA ASN A 256 14.23 13.77 -3.77
C ASN A 256 14.34 14.37 -2.36
N GLN A 257 15.49 14.97 -2.04
CA GLN A 257 15.68 15.61 -0.74
C GLN A 257 14.64 16.71 -0.48
N TYR A 258 14.38 17.56 -1.47
CA TYR A 258 13.40 18.63 -1.36
C TYR A 258 11.97 18.12 -1.19
N ALA A 259 11.61 17.03 -1.87
CA ALA A 259 10.32 16.36 -1.68
C ALA A 259 10.17 15.87 -0.23
N LEU A 260 11.20 15.23 0.34
CA LEU A 260 11.17 14.79 1.74
C LEU A 260 11.03 15.97 2.71
N GLU A 261 11.80 17.04 2.51
CA GLU A 261 11.71 18.26 3.33
C GLU A 261 10.32 18.91 3.22
N SER A 262 9.71 18.88 2.03
CA SER A 262 8.37 19.40 1.82
C SER A 262 7.32 18.59 2.60
N VAL A 263 7.43 17.26 2.65
CA VAL A 263 6.54 16.39 3.43
C VAL A 263 6.57 16.74 4.91
N VAL A 264 7.76 17.01 5.48
CA VAL A 264 7.90 17.46 6.88
C VAL A 264 7.00 18.67 7.15
N SER A 265 6.93 19.61 6.20
CA SER A 265 6.09 20.81 6.34
C SER A 265 4.60 20.56 6.09
N MET A 266 4.23 19.52 5.32
CA MET A 266 2.84 19.17 5.01
C MET A 266 2.16 18.39 6.14
N ILE A 267 2.90 17.55 6.86
CA ILE A 267 2.36 16.67 7.91
C ILE A 267 1.58 17.43 8.99
N PRO A 268 2.07 18.54 9.58
CA PRO A 268 1.35 19.26 10.63
C PRO A 268 0.04 19.89 10.14
N ILE A 269 -0.07 20.14 8.83
CA ILE A 269 -1.21 20.80 8.20
C ILE A 269 -2.28 19.78 7.85
N LEU A 270 -1.89 18.69 7.18
CA LEU A 270 -2.83 17.69 6.67
C LEU A 270 -3.27 16.69 7.74
N ARG A 271 -2.41 16.37 8.72
CA ARG A 271 -2.70 15.44 9.83
C ARG A 271 -3.43 14.18 9.33
N ASP A 272 -4.60 13.87 9.91
CA ASP A 272 -5.41 12.70 9.60
C ASP A 272 -5.81 12.60 8.12
N GLY A 273 -5.78 13.71 7.36
CA GLY A 273 -5.99 13.72 5.92
C GLY A 273 -4.93 12.92 5.13
N LEU A 274 -3.77 12.64 5.73
CA LEU A 274 -2.73 11.79 5.12
C LEU A 274 -3.04 10.30 5.22
N HIS A 275 -3.99 9.87 6.07
CA HIS A 275 -4.28 8.45 6.30
C HIS A 275 -4.44 7.60 5.03
N PRO A 276 -5.12 8.05 3.96
CA PRO A 276 -5.27 7.27 2.73
C PRO A 276 -3.95 6.94 2.02
N VAL A 277 -2.92 7.77 2.23
CA VAL A 277 -1.61 7.68 1.54
C VAL A 277 -0.47 7.29 2.49
N MET A 278 -0.77 7.03 3.78
CA MET A 278 0.23 6.72 4.80
C MET A 278 1.09 5.51 4.45
N VAL A 279 0.48 4.42 3.98
CA VAL A 279 1.21 3.18 3.66
C VAL A 279 2.24 3.43 2.55
N SER A 280 1.81 4.02 1.44
CA SER A 280 2.68 4.27 0.28
C SER A 280 3.79 5.27 0.64
N MET A 281 3.44 6.36 1.32
CA MET A 281 4.39 7.37 1.74
C MET A 281 5.44 6.80 2.73
N VAL A 282 5.02 6.11 3.80
CA VAL A 282 5.97 5.56 4.78
C VAL A 282 6.86 4.49 4.15
N THR A 283 6.34 3.69 3.22
CA THR A 283 7.14 2.71 2.46
C THR A 283 8.29 3.38 1.74
N VAL A 284 7.96 4.40 0.95
CA VAL A 284 8.94 5.11 0.15
C VAL A 284 9.92 5.93 0.99
N VAL A 285 9.45 6.58 2.06
CA VAL A 285 10.32 7.32 2.99
C VAL A 285 11.31 6.38 3.68
N THR A 286 10.87 5.17 4.04
CA THR A 286 11.73 4.17 4.67
C THR A 286 12.84 3.71 3.71
N ASP A 287 12.53 3.52 2.42
CA ASP A 287 13.55 3.17 1.41
C ASP A 287 14.66 4.23 1.29
N ASN A 288 14.32 5.51 1.47
CA ASN A 288 15.28 6.61 1.41
C ASN A 288 16.30 6.62 2.57
N LEU A 289 16.04 5.87 3.65
CA LEU A 289 17.00 5.69 4.73
C LEU A 289 18.21 4.83 4.32
N ASN A 290 18.11 4.12 3.20
CA ASN A 290 19.23 3.38 2.61
C ASN A 290 20.10 4.28 1.70
N SER A 291 19.74 5.55 1.53
CA SER A 291 20.48 6.48 0.68
C SER A 291 21.86 6.80 1.26
N LYS A 292 22.89 6.79 0.40
CA LYS A 292 24.25 7.25 0.75
C LYS A 292 24.34 8.78 0.89
N ASN A 293 23.31 9.52 0.48
CA ASN A 293 23.26 10.97 0.61
C ASN A 293 22.78 11.36 2.02
N SER A 294 23.64 12.05 2.78
CA SER A 294 23.34 12.48 4.15
C SER A 294 22.14 13.43 4.24
N GLY A 295 21.90 14.27 3.24
CA GLY A 295 20.75 15.18 3.19
C GLY A 295 19.43 14.41 3.03
N ILE A 296 19.38 13.44 2.12
CA ILE A 296 18.21 12.56 1.91
C ILE A 296 17.94 11.73 3.16
N TYR A 297 18.99 11.13 3.74
CA TYR A 297 18.88 10.35 4.97
C TYR A 297 18.31 11.20 6.12
N SER A 298 18.88 12.39 6.35
CA SER A 298 18.43 13.31 7.40
C SER A 298 16.97 13.76 7.19
N ALA A 299 16.60 14.11 5.95
CA ALA A 299 15.24 14.49 5.62
C ALA A 299 14.24 13.34 5.84
N ALA A 300 14.59 12.11 5.44
CA ALA A 300 13.75 10.93 5.65
C ALA A 300 13.55 10.61 7.14
N VAL A 301 14.62 10.71 7.95
CA VAL A 301 14.51 10.58 9.42
C VAL A 301 13.54 11.63 9.98
N LYS A 302 13.70 12.89 9.57
CA LYS A 302 12.85 13.99 10.03
C LYS A 302 11.38 13.82 9.64
N VAL A 303 11.08 13.25 8.47
CA VAL A 303 9.72 12.89 8.08
C VAL A 303 9.13 11.89 9.08
N LEU A 304 9.86 10.83 9.42
CA LEU A 304 9.38 9.81 10.35
C LEU A 304 9.15 10.38 11.76
N GLU A 305 10.08 11.18 12.29
CA GLU A 305 9.91 11.88 13.58
C GLU A 305 8.65 12.77 13.59
N THR A 306 8.43 13.50 12.50
CA THR A 306 7.28 14.41 12.36
C THR A 306 5.97 13.63 12.29
N LEU A 307 5.94 12.49 11.59
CA LEU A 307 4.78 11.59 11.57
C LEU A 307 4.45 11.05 12.96
N ILE A 308 5.46 10.58 13.70
CA ILE A 308 5.28 10.09 15.09
C ILE A 308 4.66 11.19 15.96
N THR A 309 5.19 12.41 15.83
CA THR A 309 4.76 13.57 16.63
C THR A 309 3.32 14.00 16.33
N HIS A 310 2.91 14.01 15.05
CA HIS A 310 1.65 14.62 14.62
C HIS A 310 0.49 13.64 14.41
N LEU A 311 0.76 12.36 14.12
CA LEU A 311 -0.24 11.33 13.82
C LEU A 311 -0.33 10.22 14.88
N GLY A 312 0.53 10.27 15.90
CA GLY A 312 0.48 9.37 17.03
C GLY A 312 1.16 8.02 16.81
N ASN A 313 1.80 7.58 17.89
CA ASN A 313 2.62 6.37 18.02
C ASN A 313 2.01 5.07 17.47
N ALA A 314 0.69 4.87 17.62
CA ALA A 314 0.03 3.63 17.25
C ALA A 314 -0.12 3.41 15.74
N LEU A 315 -0.22 4.49 14.96
CA LEU A 315 -0.35 4.42 13.51
C LEU A 315 1.02 4.16 12.86
N PHE A 316 2.08 4.76 13.39
CA PHE A 316 3.44 4.59 12.88
C PHE A 316 3.92 3.12 12.90
N ILE A 317 3.69 2.38 13.99
CA ILE A 317 4.05 0.95 14.08
C ILE A 317 3.32 0.12 13.03
N LEU A 318 2.11 0.53 12.67
CA LEU A 318 1.23 -0.19 11.78
C LEU A 318 1.53 0.07 10.29
N PHE A 319 2.09 1.24 10.00
CA PHE A 319 2.44 1.68 8.65
C PHE A 319 3.91 1.48 8.29
N LEU A 320 4.79 1.19 9.26
CA LEU A 320 6.15 0.77 8.98
C LEU A 320 6.11 -0.50 8.11
N PRO A 321 6.72 -0.49 6.91
CA PRO A 321 6.88 -1.68 6.13
C PRO A 321 7.90 -2.54 6.83
N TRP A 322 7.43 -3.49 7.63
CA TRP A 322 8.23 -4.59 8.17
C TRP A 322 8.66 -5.58 7.08
N ARG A 323 8.66 -5.13 5.81
CA ARG A 323 8.64 -5.94 4.59
C ARG A 323 10.03 -6.38 4.13
N TYR A 324 11.07 -6.13 4.92
CA TYR A 324 12.38 -6.70 4.68
C TYR A 324 12.69 -7.77 5.74
N PRO A 325 12.89 -9.04 5.36
CA PRO A 325 13.72 -9.91 6.16
C PRO A 325 15.12 -9.29 6.18
N PHE A 326 15.45 -8.63 7.28
CA PHE A 326 16.79 -8.50 7.87
C PHE A 326 17.98 -8.91 6.99
N GLN A 327 18.19 -8.25 5.85
CA GLN A 327 19.35 -8.53 5.02
C GLN A 327 19.99 -7.22 4.57
N ALA A 328 21.13 -6.98 5.19
CA ALA A 328 22.15 -6.00 4.86
C ALA A 328 21.72 -4.51 4.89
N SER A 329 22.05 -3.85 6.01
CA SER A 329 22.51 -2.44 6.07
C SER A 329 21.69 -1.36 6.79
N ASN A 330 20.77 -1.65 7.70
CA ASN A 330 19.99 -0.58 8.35
C ASN A 330 20.82 0.37 9.23
N GLN A 331 21.19 1.53 8.67
CA GLN A 331 21.66 2.72 9.40
C GLN A 331 20.57 3.30 10.33
N ILE A 332 19.30 2.98 10.03
CA ILE A 332 18.05 3.37 10.71
C ILE A 332 18.12 3.19 12.24
N PHE A 333 18.60 2.03 12.69
CA PHE A 333 18.63 1.68 14.11
C PHE A 333 20.01 1.84 14.75
N GLN A 334 21.00 2.27 13.96
CA GLN A 334 22.41 2.36 14.39
C GLN A 334 22.81 3.80 14.71
N ASN A 335 22.30 4.77 13.93
CA ASN A 335 22.58 6.20 14.08
C ASN A 335 21.29 7.07 14.11
N GLY A 336 20.11 6.44 14.11
CA GLY A 336 18.83 7.13 14.03
C GLY A 336 18.15 7.32 15.40
N PRO A 337 17.36 8.40 15.58
CA PRO A 337 16.58 8.71 16.79
C PRO A 337 15.41 7.74 17.06
N LEU A 338 15.14 6.80 16.15
CA LEU A 338 13.99 5.89 16.18
C LEU A 338 14.06 4.81 17.28
N LEU A 339 15.25 4.34 17.65
CA LEU A 339 15.38 3.23 18.62
C LEU A 339 15.03 3.65 20.07
N PRO A 340 15.39 4.85 20.56
CA PRO A 340 14.82 5.43 21.78
C PRO A 340 13.30 5.60 21.76
N ASP A 341 12.73 5.97 20.62
CA ASP A 341 11.29 6.16 20.43
C ASP A 341 10.52 4.84 20.40
N LEU A 342 11.16 3.74 19.95
CA LEU A 342 10.58 2.39 20.02
C LEU A 342 10.21 1.97 21.44
N ALA A 343 10.99 2.35 22.45
CA ALA A 343 10.63 2.07 23.84
C ALA A 343 9.37 2.83 24.26
N MET A 344 9.24 4.12 23.91
CA MET A 344 8.03 4.91 24.17
C MET A 344 6.82 4.36 23.42
N LEU A 345 7.04 3.90 22.19
CA LEU A 345 6.05 3.26 21.34
C LEU A 345 5.51 1.97 21.98
N VAL A 346 6.39 1.08 22.47
CA VAL A 346 6.02 -0.16 23.17
C VAL A 346 5.11 0.15 24.36
N THR A 347 5.48 1.09 25.23
CA THR A 347 4.65 1.50 26.39
C THR A 347 3.27 2.00 25.96
N SER A 348 3.18 2.71 24.84
CA SER A 348 1.90 3.28 24.36
C SER A 348 1.02 2.28 23.58
N VAL A 349 1.62 1.28 22.94
CA VAL A 349 0.93 0.38 22.00
C VAL A 349 0.68 -0.99 22.58
N TYR A 350 1.57 -1.52 23.41
CA TYR A 350 1.42 -2.86 23.99
C TYR A 350 0.09 -3.05 24.73
N PRO A 351 -0.39 -2.11 25.58
CA PRO A 351 -1.68 -2.26 26.27
C PRO A 351 -2.89 -2.31 25.33
N ARG A 352 -2.77 -1.74 24.13
CA ARG A 352 -3.85 -1.66 23.15
C ARG A 352 -3.79 -2.78 22.10
N LYS A 353 -2.58 -3.19 21.71
CA LYS A 353 -2.31 -4.15 20.63
C LYS A 353 -1.02 -4.95 20.89
N PRO A 354 -1.05 -5.94 21.79
CA PRO A 354 0.14 -6.72 22.17
C PRO A 354 0.73 -7.49 20.97
N GLN A 355 -0.12 -8.07 20.12
CA GLN A 355 0.28 -8.82 18.93
C GLN A 355 1.10 -8.00 17.91
N ALA A 356 0.88 -6.67 17.84
CA ALA A 356 1.63 -5.81 16.95
C ALA A 356 3.08 -5.64 17.45
N VAL A 357 3.24 -5.47 18.77
CA VAL A 357 4.56 -5.37 19.40
C VAL A 357 5.31 -6.69 19.28
N GLU A 358 4.63 -7.82 19.52
CA GLU A 358 5.21 -9.15 19.37
C GLU A 358 5.72 -9.42 17.96
N ARG A 359 4.92 -9.09 16.93
CA ARG A 359 5.28 -9.37 15.53
C ARG A 359 6.33 -8.44 14.96
N HIS A 360 6.43 -7.22 15.49
CA HIS A 360 7.20 -6.16 14.84
C HIS A 360 8.37 -5.64 15.65
N VAL A 361 8.27 -5.61 16.98
CA VAL A 361 9.32 -5.08 17.85
C VAL A 361 10.25 -6.20 18.37
N LEU A 362 9.71 -7.39 18.68
CA LEU A 362 10.54 -8.52 19.13
C LEU A 362 11.60 -8.95 18.11
N PRO A 363 11.33 -9.06 16.80
CA PRO A 363 12.36 -9.41 15.83
C PRO A 363 13.55 -8.43 15.81
N ILE A 364 13.28 -7.15 16.11
CA ILE A 364 14.33 -6.11 16.22
C ILE A 364 15.20 -6.38 17.44
N LEU A 365 14.57 -6.66 18.59
CA LEU A 365 15.29 -7.00 19.81
C LEU A 365 16.18 -8.24 19.58
N TRP A 366 15.65 -9.30 18.98
CA TRP A 366 16.40 -10.54 18.69
C TRP A 366 17.57 -10.30 17.76
N TYR A 367 17.39 -9.48 16.72
CA TYR A 367 18.50 -9.11 15.84
C TYR A 367 19.63 -8.41 16.59
N PHE A 368 19.31 -7.43 17.43
CA PHE A 368 20.34 -6.73 18.19
C PHE A 368 21.07 -7.68 19.13
N LEU A 369 20.33 -8.50 19.87
CA LEU A 369 20.92 -9.46 20.81
C LEU A 369 21.75 -10.55 20.11
N SER A 370 21.44 -10.89 18.87
CA SER A 370 22.21 -11.85 18.07
C SER A 370 23.51 -11.26 17.52
N ASN A 371 23.53 -9.95 17.22
CA ASN A 371 24.63 -9.31 16.50
C ASN A 371 25.52 -8.40 17.37
N MET A 372 25.12 -8.09 18.60
CA MET A 372 25.93 -7.30 19.52
C MET A 372 27.12 -8.12 20.03
N ILE A 373 28.33 -7.59 19.84
CA ILE A 373 29.57 -8.10 20.45
C ILE A 373 29.71 -7.46 21.83
N GLY A 374 30.26 -8.18 22.83
CA GLY A 374 30.18 -7.96 24.28
C GLY A 374 30.14 -6.53 24.88
N ASN A 375 30.61 -5.50 24.18
CA ASN A 375 30.46 -4.09 24.57
C ASN A 375 29.27 -3.36 23.90
N GLY A 376 28.37 -4.09 23.23
CA GLY A 376 27.23 -3.55 22.46
C GLY A 376 27.62 -2.86 21.17
N VAL A 377 28.73 -3.31 20.57
CA VAL A 377 29.21 -2.85 19.26
C VAL A 377 28.79 -3.88 18.22
N LEU A 378 28.25 -3.43 17.09
CA LEU A 378 27.88 -4.28 15.96
C LEU A 378 29.09 -4.48 15.02
N PRO A 379 29.30 -5.68 14.45
CA PRO A 379 30.43 -5.92 13.56
C PRO A 379 30.46 -4.96 12.36
N GLY A 380 31.58 -4.23 12.22
CA GLY A 380 31.86 -3.34 11.09
C GLY A 380 31.52 -1.85 11.25
N ARG A 381 31.08 -1.35 12.43
CA ARG A 381 30.63 0.06 12.61
C ARG A 381 30.91 0.63 14.02
N SER A 382 30.94 1.97 14.16
CA SER A 382 31.46 2.73 15.32
C SER A 382 30.41 3.28 16.32
N GLY A 383 29.29 2.58 16.53
CA GLY A 383 28.21 3.03 17.43
C GLY A 383 27.91 2.03 18.55
N ASN A 384 27.84 2.49 19.81
CA ASN A 384 27.43 1.68 20.95
C ASN A 384 25.89 1.71 21.08
N VAL A 385 25.25 0.59 20.76
CA VAL A 385 23.78 0.44 20.84
C VAL A 385 23.30 -0.15 22.16
N ARG A 386 24.22 -0.56 23.06
CA ARG A 386 23.90 -1.29 24.31
C ARG A 386 22.87 -0.57 25.16
N THR A 387 23.05 0.72 25.38
CA THR A 387 22.19 1.53 26.26
C THR A 387 20.76 1.57 25.72
N VAL A 388 20.60 1.71 24.41
CA VAL A 388 19.29 1.82 23.78
C VAL A 388 18.60 0.46 23.71
N VAL A 389 19.34 -0.60 23.37
CA VAL A 389 18.81 -1.97 23.39
C VAL A 389 18.45 -2.41 24.81
N CYS A 390 19.25 -2.05 25.82
CA CYS A 390 18.92 -2.28 27.23
C CYS A 390 17.62 -1.57 27.63
N LYS A 391 17.45 -0.30 27.22
CA LYS A 391 16.21 0.45 27.47
C LYS A 391 15.01 -0.22 26.81
N LEU A 392 15.15 -0.66 25.56
CA LEU A 392 14.09 -1.38 24.83
C LEU A 392 13.75 -2.71 25.51
N ALA A 393 14.75 -3.53 25.85
CA ALA A 393 14.57 -4.82 26.53
C ALA A 393 13.86 -4.66 27.88
N LYS A 394 14.29 -3.70 28.71
CA LYS A 394 13.64 -3.39 29.99
C LYS A 394 12.20 -2.91 29.82
N THR A 395 11.94 -2.11 28.80
CA THR A 395 10.58 -1.61 28.52
C THR A 395 9.67 -2.73 28.04
N LEU A 396 10.15 -3.60 27.14
CA LEU A 396 9.42 -4.80 26.72
C LEU A 396 9.17 -5.74 27.90
N HIS A 397 10.15 -5.97 28.76
CA HIS A 397 9.95 -6.82 29.94
C HIS A 397 8.94 -6.23 30.92
N LYS A 398 8.95 -4.90 31.10
CA LYS A 398 7.96 -4.20 31.94
C LYS A 398 6.53 -4.34 31.42
N GLU A 399 6.33 -4.20 30.11
CA GLU A 399 4.99 -4.25 29.51
C GLU A 399 4.50 -5.68 29.28
N MET A 400 5.37 -6.59 28.82
CA MET A 400 5.04 -7.98 28.47
C MET A 400 5.12 -8.95 29.66
N GLY A 401 5.90 -8.61 30.70
CA GLY A 401 6.16 -9.47 31.84
C GLY A 401 6.86 -10.79 31.44
N PRO A 402 6.42 -11.96 31.95
CA PRO A 402 7.08 -13.24 31.71
C PRO A 402 6.95 -13.73 30.27
N THR A 403 5.95 -13.25 29.51
CA THR A 403 5.73 -13.66 28.11
C THR A 403 6.90 -13.29 27.18
N LEU A 404 7.71 -12.28 27.54
CA LEU A 404 8.95 -11.96 26.83
C LEU A 404 9.95 -13.12 26.92
N LEU A 405 10.03 -13.80 28.06
CA LEU A 405 10.91 -14.95 28.26
C LEU A 405 10.39 -16.18 27.50
N ASP A 406 9.07 -16.36 27.43
CA ASP A 406 8.45 -17.42 26.62
C ASP A 406 8.79 -17.24 25.13
N HIS A 407 8.77 -16.00 24.63
CA HIS A 407 9.21 -15.72 23.26
C HIS A 407 10.72 -15.87 23.08
N ALA A 408 11.52 -15.50 24.09
CA ALA A 408 12.97 -15.69 24.07
C ALA A 408 13.37 -17.17 24.05
N ALA A 409 12.57 -18.07 24.62
CA ALA A 409 12.83 -19.51 24.61
C ALA A 409 12.93 -20.12 23.19
N SER A 410 12.33 -19.45 22.20
CA SER A 410 12.43 -19.84 20.77
C SER A 410 13.73 -19.38 20.09
N GLN A 411 14.58 -18.60 20.76
CA GLN A 411 15.79 -17.98 20.22
C GLN A 411 17.06 -18.78 20.58
N PRO A 412 18.18 -18.58 19.86
CA PRO A 412 19.46 -19.24 20.20
C PRO A 412 19.96 -18.91 21.62
N GLN A 413 20.67 -19.84 22.26
CA GLN A 413 21.14 -19.69 23.66
C GLN A 413 21.95 -18.41 23.93
N HIS A 414 22.78 -17.96 22.97
CA HIS A 414 23.55 -16.74 23.13
C HIS A 414 22.67 -15.47 23.17
N VAL A 415 21.54 -15.47 22.45
CA VAL A 415 20.54 -14.38 22.45
C VAL A 415 19.83 -14.30 23.80
N ILE A 416 19.46 -15.47 24.33
CA ILE A 416 18.80 -15.59 25.64
C ILE A 416 19.74 -15.08 26.74
N LYS A 417 21.02 -15.49 26.71
CA LYS A 417 22.03 -15.01 27.66
C LYS A 417 22.22 -13.50 27.58
N ASN A 418 22.35 -12.95 26.37
CA ASN A 418 22.46 -11.50 26.17
C ASN A 418 21.20 -10.75 26.66
N LEU A 419 20.01 -11.32 26.51
CA LEU A 419 18.77 -10.75 27.05
C LEU A 419 18.81 -10.71 28.58
N GLN A 420 19.15 -11.83 29.23
CA GLN A 420 19.25 -11.95 30.67
C GLN A 420 20.29 -10.98 31.25
N ASP A 421 21.46 -10.88 30.61
CA ASP A 421 22.54 -9.95 30.99
C ASP A 421 22.08 -8.48 30.92
N LEU A 422 21.23 -8.11 29.95
CA LEU A 422 20.68 -6.75 29.84
C LEU A 422 19.53 -6.46 30.81
N LEU A 423 18.77 -7.49 31.18
CA LEU A 423 17.69 -7.40 32.16
C LEU A 423 18.21 -7.45 33.61
N GLY A 424 19.46 -7.91 33.81
CA GLY A 424 20.05 -8.10 35.13
C GLY A 424 19.51 -9.34 35.85
N MET A 425 19.08 -10.36 35.10
CA MET A 425 18.66 -11.65 35.65
C MET A 425 19.86 -12.59 35.67
N GLU A 426 20.38 -12.92 36.85
CA GLU A 426 21.47 -13.90 36.99
C GLU A 426 20.99 -15.30 36.62
N LEU A 427 21.85 -16.06 35.93
CA LEU A 427 21.68 -17.50 35.68
C LEU A 427 21.59 -18.23 37.04
N GLN A 428 20.39 -18.69 37.40
CA GLN A 428 20.25 -19.73 38.42
C GLN A 428 20.53 -21.11 37.85
#